data_AF-A0A7Z9KV78-F1
#
_entry.id   AF-A0A7Z9KV78-F1
#
_cell.length_a   1.000
_cell.length_b   1.000
_cell.length_c   1.000
_cell.angle_alpha   90.00
_cell.angle_beta   90.00
_cell.angle_gamma   90.00
#
_symmetry.space_group_name_H-M   'P 1'
#
loop_
_entity.id
_entity.type
_entity.pdbx_description
1 polymer ?
#
loop_
_entity_poly.entity_id
_entity_poly.type
_entity_poly.pdbx_seq_one_letter_code
_entity_poly.pdbx_strand_id
1 'polypeptide(L)'
;MRSQLATALSSELAFLAGQIYCFQCLAADCAHATPLKPRDTFSGYSPTGRPCWLSFTNLCIERKDTRVDTLFSEPPEIIAISQSNQELQADLLPDFGQGNVIFNVLGQVVVGLVPRTLKLHHAHSERVALTLQIVESQSSNQSKRLRLNLIGMTLDEIIEAASEHGARSVAEGLRRTIQRVRHQLAAVSSGPQINLPEIEPFLSRLKGDLERIFRPARRRTQHAQQRHLGGQRPTSLAMTDALNVPKERLLRDIERHTVIVLGKKNRAHVFSLQGRHVTSLQLKPGEVDRKNKRKRWRMLTRDEALDFKRILESI
;
A
#
# COMPACT_ATOMS: atom_id res chain seq x y z
N MET A 1 9.32 -48.13 2.48
CA MET A 1 10.58 -47.42 2.13
C MET A 1 10.46 -46.52 0.90
N ARG A 2 9.97 -46.98 -0.28
CA ARG A 2 9.76 -46.11 -1.47
C ARG A 2 8.71 -45.00 -1.28
N SER A 3 7.62 -45.22 -0.53
CA SER A 3 6.62 -44.17 -0.28
C SER A 3 7.14 -43.06 0.65
N GLN A 4 7.91 -43.40 1.68
CA GLN A 4 8.49 -42.43 2.63
C GLN A 4 9.51 -41.50 1.97
N LEU A 5 10.32 -42.00 1.02
CA LEU A 5 11.23 -41.17 0.23
C LEU A 5 10.49 -40.21 -0.71
N ALA A 6 9.41 -40.67 -1.35
CA ALA A 6 8.57 -39.81 -2.21
C ALA A 6 7.83 -38.74 -1.40
N THR A 7 7.33 -39.06 -0.21
CA THR A 7 6.69 -38.09 0.70
C THR A 7 7.71 -37.08 1.25
N ALA A 8 8.92 -37.52 1.61
CA ALA A 8 9.98 -36.63 2.09
C ALA A 8 10.45 -35.64 1.00
N LEU A 9 10.64 -36.11 -0.25
CA LEU A 9 10.98 -35.25 -1.39
C LEU A 9 9.84 -34.28 -1.74
N SER A 10 8.58 -34.76 -1.69
CA SER A 10 7.40 -33.91 -1.92
C SER A 10 7.25 -32.82 -0.85
N SER A 11 7.65 -33.10 0.40
CA SER A 11 7.62 -32.11 1.49
C SER A 11 8.65 -30.98 1.33
N GLU A 12 9.83 -31.30 0.79
CA GLU A 12 10.86 -30.28 0.54
C GLU A 12 10.52 -29.41 -0.66
N LEU A 13 9.91 -29.99 -1.70
CA LEU A 13 9.46 -29.29 -2.91
C LEU A 13 8.14 -28.53 -2.73
N ALA A 14 7.42 -28.74 -1.63
CA ALA A 14 6.14 -28.07 -1.39
C ALA A 14 6.27 -26.57 -1.09
N PHE A 15 7.46 -26.11 -0.70
CA PHE A 15 7.74 -24.69 -0.50
C PHE A 15 8.73 -24.19 -1.55
N LEU A 16 8.25 -23.31 -2.43
CA LEU A 16 9.08 -22.50 -3.32
C LEU A 16 8.83 -21.02 -3.01
N ALA A 17 9.91 -20.26 -2.85
CA ALA A 17 9.81 -18.85 -2.50
C ALA A 17 9.08 -18.06 -3.61
N GLY A 18 8.11 -17.25 -3.21
CA GLY A 18 7.26 -16.49 -4.13
C GLY A 18 6.11 -17.28 -4.74
N GLN A 19 5.91 -18.53 -4.34
CA GLN A 19 4.89 -19.41 -4.91
C GLN A 19 3.95 -19.94 -3.82
N ILE A 20 2.73 -20.31 -4.22
CA ILE A 20 1.73 -20.97 -3.39
C ILE A 20 1.58 -22.42 -3.83
N TYR A 21 1.64 -23.36 -2.88
CA TYR A 21 1.40 -24.76 -3.20
C TYR A 21 -0.02 -24.95 -3.76
N CYS A 22 -0.12 -25.57 -4.93
CA CYS A 22 -1.39 -25.91 -5.56
C CYS A 22 -1.75 -27.34 -5.22
N PHE A 23 -2.76 -27.54 -4.38
CA PHE A 23 -3.23 -28.87 -4.00
C PHE A 23 -3.93 -29.60 -5.15
N GLN A 24 -4.50 -28.88 -6.12
CA GLN A 24 -5.06 -29.50 -7.31
C GLN A 24 -3.98 -30.13 -8.22
N CYS A 25 -2.81 -29.49 -8.33
CA CYS A 25 -1.69 -29.98 -9.14
C CYS A 25 -0.67 -30.79 -8.33
N LEU A 26 -0.81 -30.80 -6.99
CA LEU A 26 0.16 -31.35 -6.04
C LEU A 26 1.57 -30.79 -6.22
N ALA A 27 1.69 -29.52 -6.60
CA ALA A 27 2.93 -28.89 -7.00
C ALA A 27 3.02 -27.42 -6.56
N ALA A 28 4.22 -26.97 -6.20
CA ALA A 28 4.50 -25.56 -5.93
C ALA A 28 4.87 -24.80 -7.22
N ASP A 29 5.36 -25.48 -8.26
CA ASP A 29 5.90 -24.90 -9.50
C ASP A 29 4.94 -24.96 -10.69
N CYS A 30 3.63 -24.86 -10.44
CA CYS A 30 2.63 -24.84 -11.51
C CYS A 30 2.18 -23.41 -11.87
N ALA A 31 1.53 -23.26 -13.02
CA ALA A 31 1.01 -21.95 -13.49
C ALA A 31 -0.01 -21.30 -12.52
N HIS A 32 -0.61 -22.06 -11.61
CA HIS A 32 -1.55 -21.54 -10.61
C HIS A 32 -0.86 -21.00 -9.36
N ALA A 33 0.42 -21.33 -9.15
CA ALA A 33 1.14 -21.02 -7.93
C ALA A 33 1.63 -19.57 -7.84
N THR A 34 1.50 -18.81 -8.91
CA THR A 34 1.91 -17.40 -8.99
C THR A 34 0.75 -16.51 -9.45
N PRO A 35 0.75 -15.22 -9.06
CA PRO A 35 -0.24 -14.27 -9.52
C PRO A 35 -0.09 -14.03 -11.03
N LEU A 36 -1.22 -13.93 -11.75
CA LEU A 36 -1.22 -13.61 -13.18
C LEU A 36 -0.83 -12.16 -13.46
N LYS A 37 -1.18 -11.23 -12.54
CA LYS A 37 -0.84 -9.81 -12.66
C LYS A 37 -0.08 -9.35 -11.40
N PRO A 38 0.83 -8.37 -11.52
CA PRO A 38 1.61 -7.88 -10.38
C PRO A 38 0.79 -7.27 -9.22
N ARG A 39 -0.45 -6.88 -9.50
CA ARG A 39 -1.38 -6.29 -8.51
C ARG A 39 -2.28 -7.32 -7.85
N ASP A 40 -2.20 -8.58 -8.27
CA ASP A 40 -3.02 -9.65 -7.71
C ASP A 40 -2.34 -10.20 -6.45
N THR A 41 -3.16 -10.61 -5.50
CA THR A 41 -2.76 -11.22 -4.24
C THR A 41 -3.51 -12.52 -4.05
N PHE A 42 -2.90 -13.44 -3.31
CA PHE A 42 -3.51 -14.71 -2.98
C PHE A 42 -4.76 -14.46 -2.11
N SER A 43 -5.92 -14.94 -2.54
CA SER A 43 -7.20 -14.72 -1.85
C SER A 43 -7.75 -15.97 -1.18
N GLY A 44 -6.98 -17.06 -1.15
CA GLY A 44 -7.40 -18.36 -0.64
C GLY A 44 -7.41 -19.44 -1.74
N TYR A 45 -8.01 -20.58 -1.43
CA TYR A 45 -8.10 -21.71 -2.34
C TYR A 45 -9.51 -21.90 -2.90
N SER A 46 -9.62 -22.46 -4.10
CA SER A 46 -10.88 -23.03 -4.58
C SER A 46 -11.23 -24.30 -3.77
N PRO A 47 -12.47 -24.80 -3.89
CA PRO A 47 -12.85 -26.10 -3.30
C PRO A 47 -11.96 -27.28 -3.69
N THR A 48 -11.39 -27.24 -4.89
CA THR A 48 -10.47 -28.26 -5.42
C THR A 48 -9.01 -28.03 -5.04
N GLY A 49 -8.73 -27.02 -4.22
CA GLY A 49 -7.37 -26.73 -3.76
C GLY A 49 -6.48 -26.01 -4.78
N ARG A 50 -7.06 -25.33 -5.76
CA ARG A 50 -6.33 -24.42 -6.66
C ARG A 50 -6.19 -23.04 -6.01
N PRO A 51 -4.98 -22.42 -6.00
CA PRO A 51 -4.82 -21.05 -5.52
C PRO A 51 -5.68 -20.07 -6.31
N CYS A 52 -6.40 -19.22 -5.59
CA CYS A 52 -7.18 -18.12 -6.15
C CYS A 52 -6.44 -16.80 -5.98
N TRP A 53 -6.54 -15.95 -7.00
CA TRP A 53 -5.85 -14.67 -7.06
C TRP A 53 -6.87 -13.56 -7.30
N LEU A 54 -6.81 -12.52 -6.48
CA LEU A 54 -7.70 -11.37 -6.53
C LEU A 54 -6.88 -10.10 -6.64
N SER A 55 -7.32 -9.13 -7.44
CA SER A 55 -6.67 -7.81 -7.45
C SER A 55 -6.70 -7.19 -6.05
N PHE A 56 -5.59 -6.61 -5.61
CA PHE A 56 -5.53 -5.95 -4.30
C PHE A 56 -6.60 -4.85 -4.12
N THR A 57 -6.95 -4.13 -5.19
CA THR A 57 -8.05 -3.15 -5.14
C THR A 57 -9.39 -3.81 -4.83
N ASN A 58 -9.68 -4.97 -5.42
CA ASN A 58 -10.91 -5.71 -5.13
C ASN A 58 -10.89 -6.25 -3.69
N LEU A 59 -9.73 -6.72 -3.21
CA LEU A 59 -9.58 -7.11 -1.80
C LEU A 59 -9.90 -5.94 -0.85
N CYS A 60 -9.44 -4.72 -1.15
CA CYS A 60 -9.80 -3.53 -0.37
C CYS A 60 -11.31 -3.24 -0.38
N ILE A 61 -11.97 -3.43 -1.54
CA ILE A 61 -13.43 -3.24 -1.69
C ILE A 61 -14.20 -4.28 -0.87
N GLU A 62 -13.83 -5.56 -0.97
CA GLU A 62 -14.45 -6.64 -0.18
C GLU A 62 -14.30 -6.41 1.33
N ARG A 63 -13.14 -5.88 1.75
CA ARG A 63 -12.88 -5.48 3.14
C ARG A 63 -13.52 -4.16 3.54
N LYS A 64 -14.20 -3.48 2.61
CA LYS A 64 -14.82 -2.16 2.81
C LYS A 64 -13.83 -1.14 3.38
N ASP A 65 -12.55 -1.19 2.95
CA ASP A 65 -11.55 -0.23 3.42
C ASP A 65 -11.86 1.15 2.86
N THR A 66 -12.17 2.11 3.74
CA THR A 66 -12.56 3.48 3.38
C THR A 66 -11.46 4.24 2.64
N ARG A 67 -10.22 3.73 2.63
CA ARG A 67 -9.07 4.35 1.97
C ARG A 67 -8.87 3.84 0.55
N VAL A 68 -9.70 2.93 0.02
CA VAL A 68 -9.47 2.34 -1.31
C VAL A 68 -9.24 3.38 -2.42
N ASP A 69 -9.94 4.51 -2.38
CA ASP A 69 -9.78 5.60 -3.36
C ASP A 69 -8.39 6.27 -3.29
N THR A 70 -7.73 6.21 -2.14
CA THR A 70 -6.40 6.80 -1.92
C THR A 70 -5.27 5.98 -2.53
N LEU A 71 -5.53 4.73 -2.95
CA LEU A 71 -4.56 3.91 -3.69
C LEU A 71 -4.11 4.55 -5.01
N PHE A 72 -4.95 5.44 -5.56
CA PHE A 72 -4.73 6.12 -6.83
C PHE A 72 -4.58 7.64 -6.69
N SER A 73 -4.46 8.16 -5.46
CA SER A 73 -4.24 9.59 -5.23
C SER A 73 -2.80 10.01 -5.57
N GLU A 74 -2.53 11.32 -5.58
CA GLU A 74 -1.18 11.87 -5.72
C GLU A 74 -0.75 12.63 -4.45
N PRO A 75 0.20 12.10 -3.64
CA PRO A 75 0.79 10.77 -3.74
C PRO A 75 -0.20 9.67 -3.31
N PRO A 76 -0.02 8.43 -3.78
CA PRO A 76 -0.90 7.33 -3.40
C PRO A 76 -0.60 6.89 -1.98
N GLU A 77 -1.66 6.61 -1.24
CA GLU A 77 -1.54 6.00 0.09
C GLU A 77 -1.34 4.50 -0.07
N ILE A 78 -0.60 3.91 0.87
CA ILE A 78 -0.37 2.48 0.93
C ILE A 78 -1.27 1.90 2.01
N ILE A 79 -2.02 0.86 1.65
CA ILE A 79 -2.92 0.13 2.54
C ILE A 79 -2.29 -1.22 2.86
N ALA A 80 -2.43 -1.65 4.12
CA ALA A 80 -2.09 -3.02 4.52
C ALA A 80 -3.34 -3.75 5.01
N ILE A 81 -3.52 -5.01 4.58
CA ILE A 81 -4.62 -5.89 4.96
C ILE A 81 -4.02 -7.19 5.51
N SER A 82 -4.46 -7.61 6.70
CA SER A 82 -4.14 -8.92 7.26
C SER A 82 -5.26 -9.90 6.93
N GLN A 83 -4.90 -11.14 6.60
CA GLN A 83 -5.84 -12.24 6.39
C GLN A 83 -5.41 -13.47 7.20
N SER A 84 -6.38 -14.11 7.85
CA SER A 84 -6.16 -15.28 8.71
C SER A 84 -6.07 -16.57 7.92
N ASN A 85 -5.57 -17.64 8.54
CA ASN A 85 -5.66 -19.00 7.98
C ASN A 85 -7.11 -19.38 7.66
N GLN A 86 -8.04 -19.12 8.60
CA GLN A 86 -9.44 -19.48 8.46
C GLN A 86 -10.07 -18.81 7.24
N GLU A 87 -9.75 -17.54 6.99
CA GLU A 87 -10.23 -16.82 5.81
C GLU A 87 -9.64 -17.40 4.51
N LEU A 88 -8.34 -17.71 4.49
CA LEU A 88 -7.65 -18.21 3.29
C LEU A 88 -8.00 -19.68 2.95
N GLN A 89 -8.52 -20.43 3.92
CA GLN A 89 -8.94 -21.82 3.75
C GLN A 89 -10.45 -22.01 3.74
N ALA A 90 -11.25 -20.94 3.81
CA ALA A 90 -12.69 -21.01 4.00
C ALA A 90 -13.39 -21.92 2.97
N ASP A 91 -12.97 -21.86 1.71
CA ASP A 91 -13.56 -22.63 0.62
C ASP A 91 -12.85 -23.97 0.36
N LEU A 92 -11.71 -24.26 1.02
CA LEU A 92 -10.92 -25.47 0.77
C LEU A 92 -11.60 -26.70 1.37
N LEU A 93 -11.96 -27.67 0.52
CA LEU A 93 -12.53 -28.93 0.98
C LEU A 93 -11.50 -29.76 1.75
N PRO A 94 -11.92 -30.50 2.80
CA PRO A 94 -11.02 -31.28 3.64
C PRO A 94 -10.10 -32.24 2.86
N ASP A 95 -10.65 -32.88 1.83
CA ASP A 95 -9.98 -33.88 0.98
C ASP A 95 -8.78 -33.32 0.20
N PHE A 96 -8.74 -32.01 -0.04
CA PHE A 96 -7.70 -31.37 -0.83
C PHE A 96 -6.62 -30.70 0.01
N GLY A 97 -6.72 -30.64 1.35
CA GLY A 97 -5.64 -30.01 2.12
C GLY A 97 -5.74 -30.00 3.65
N GLN A 98 -6.89 -30.32 4.25
CA GLN A 98 -7.03 -30.23 5.72
C GLN A 98 -6.36 -31.41 6.48
N GLY A 99 -6.00 -32.51 5.79
CA GLY A 99 -5.41 -33.71 6.40
C GLY A 99 -3.92 -33.96 6.14
N ASN A 100 -3.31 -33.28 5.15
CA ASN A 100 -1.92 -33.51 4.75
C ASN A 100 -1.11 -32.21 4.88
N VAL A 101 -0.35 -32.07 5.98
CA VAL A 101 0.41 -30.86 6.34
C VAL A 101 1.71 -30.71 5.51
N ILE A 102 1.61 -30.88 4.19
CA ILE A 102 2.76 -30.68 3.30
C ILE A 102 3.04 -29.17 3.18
N PHE A 103 1.97 -28.37 3.09
CA PHE A 103 2.02 -26.92 3.02
C PHE A 103 0.75 -26.33 3.66
N ASN A 104 0.90 -25.32 4.50
CA ASN A 104 -0.22 -24.65 5.16
C ASN A 104 0.05 -23.15 5.30
N VAL A 105 -0.89 -22.33 4.83
CA VAL A 105 -0.80 -20.86 4.95
C VAL A 105 -1.40 -20.42 6.26
N LEU A 106 -0.58 -20.10 7.25
CA LEU A 106 -1.05 -19.69 8.58
C LEU A 106 -1.68 -18.30 8.58
N GLY A 107 -1.31 -17.48 7.61
CA GLY A 107 -1.92 -16.18 7.36
C GLY A 107 -0.97 -15.26 6.61
N GLN A 108 -1.46 -14.09 6.23
CA GLN A 108 -0.68 -13.14 5.43
C GLN A 108 -1.00 -11.69 5.74
N VAL A 109 -0.05 -10.82 5.41
CA VAL A 109 -0.27 -9.38 5.32
C VAL A 109 0.05 -8.94 3.90
N VAL A 110 -0.95 -8.36 3.24
CA VAL A 110 -0.83 -7.79 1.90
C VAL A 110 -0.71 -6.28 2.01
N VAL A 111 0.25 -5.69 1.31
CA VAL A 111 0.51 -4.26 1.27
C VAL A 111 0.52 -3.81 -0.18
N GLY A 112 -0.32 -2.83 -0.50
CA GLY A 112 -0.44 -2.37 -1.87
C GLY A 112 -1.07 -0.97 -1.99
N LEU A 113 -0.96 -0.33 -3.14
CA LEU A 113 -0.12 -0.71 -4.28
C LEU A 113 1.25 -0.03 -4.16
N VAL A 114 2.30 -0.81 -3.90
CA VAL A 114 3.66 -0.29 -3.67
C VAL A 114 4.44 -0.18 -4.98
N PRO A 115 5.22 0.90 -5.18
CA PRO A 115 6.21 0.95 -6.26
C PRO A 115 7.17 -0.24 -6.19
N ARG A 116 7.38 -0.96 -7.28
CA ARG A 116 8.36 -2.07 -7.32
C ARG A 116 9.78 -1.63 -6.99
N THR A 117 10.12 -0.38 -7.35
CA THR A 117 11.40 0.26 -7.00
C THR A 117 11.48 0.72 -5.54
N LEU A 118 10.39 0.62 -4.78
CA LEU A 118 10.25 1.12 -3.41
C LEU A 118 10.51 2.64 -3.26
N LYS A 119 10.51 3.38 -4.37
CA LYS A 119 10.53 4.86 -4.44
C LYS A 119 9.11 5.40 -4.41
N LEU A 120 8.60 5.80 -3.25
CA LEU A 120 7.22 6.29 -3.07
C LEU A 120 6.80 7.46 -3.97
N HIS A 121 7.75 8.30 -4.39
CA HIS A 121 7.48 9.51 -5.19
C HIS A 121 7.70 9.32 -6.70
N HIS A 122 8.01 8.11 -7.16
CA HIS A 122 8.27 7.85 -8.58
C HIS A 122 6.98 7.46 -9.32
N ALA A 123 6.38 8.44 -10.01
CA ALA A 123 5.06 8.31 -10.65
C ALA A 123 4.97 7.19 -11.71
N HIS A 124 6.09 6.85 -12.36
CA HIS A 124 6.13 5.89 -13.49
C HIS A 124 6.61 4.48 -13.12
N SER A 125 6.57 4.10 -11.84
CA SER A 125 6.95 2.75 -11.43
C SER A 125 5.79 1.77 -11.57
N GLU A 126 6.07 0.55 -12.06
CA GLU A 126 5.13 -0.57 -11.93
C GLU A 126 4.76 -0.72 -10.45
N ARG A 127 3.47 -0.87 -10.18
CA ARG A 127 2.96 -1.04 -8.82
C ARG A 127 2.50 -2.45 -8.61
N VAL A 128 2.89 -3.00 -7.46
CA VAL A 128 2.68 -4.39 -7.10
C VAL A 128 1.92 -4.50 -5.77
N ALA A 129 1.24 -5.63 -5.58
CA ALA A 129 0.76 -6.05 -4.28
C ALA A 129 1.84 -6.91 -3.62
N LEU A 130 2.46 -6.38 -2.56
CA LEU A 130 3.47 -7.11 -1.79
C LEU A 130 2.79 -7.92 -0.70
N THR A 131 2.95 -9.24 -0.71
CA THR A 131 2.41 -10.12 0.33
C THR A 131 3.54 -10.71 1.16
N LEU A 132 3.45 -10.57 2.49
CA LEU A 132 4.27 -11.30 3.46
C LEU A 132 3.40 -12.37 4.09
N GLN A 133 3.73 -13.63 3.83
CA GLN A 133 2.89 -14.77 4.21
C GLN A 133 3.66 -15.74 5.10
N ILE A 134 3.04 -16.14 6.20
CA ILE A 134 3.60 -17.13 7.12
C ILE A 134 3.07 -18.49 6.68
N VAL A 135 4.00 -19.39 6.35
CA VAL A 135 3.65 -20.74 5.92
C VAL A 135 4.29 -21.77 6.84
N GLU A 136 3.53 -22.80 7.15
CA GLU A 136 4.02 -24.04 7.74
C GLU A 136 4.23 -25.05 6.60
N SER A 137 5.37 -25.71 6.62
CA SER A 137 5.71 -26.78 5.67
C SER A 137 6.37 -27.91 6.42
N GLN A 138 6.14 -29.15 6.00
CA GLN A 138 6.87 -30.29 6.55
C GLN A 138 8.28 -30.34 5.96
N SER A 139 9.25 -30.63 6.81
CA SER A 139 10.59 -31.02 6.38
C SER A 139 10.63 -32.52 6.06
N SER A 140 11.65 -32.92 5.32
CA SER A 140 12.10 -34.31 5.12
C SER A 140 12.14 -35.15 6.41
N ASN A 141 12.42 -34.55 7.58
CA ASN A 141 12.43 -35.22 8.88
C ASN A 141 11.06 -35.21 9.60
N GLN A 142 9.97 -34.93 8.89
CA GLN A 142 8.60 -34.71 9.42
C GLN A 142 8.47 -33.59 10.47
N SER A 143 9.53 -32.82 10.71
CA SER A 143 9.46 -31.62 11.52
C SER A 143 8.75 -30.51 10.76
N LYS A 144 7.77 -29.88 11.40
CA LYS A 144 7.12 -28.69 10.89
C LYS A 144 8.15 -27.54 10.88
N ARG A 145 8.15 -26.73 9.81
CA ARG A 145 9.00 -25.56 9.65
C ARG A 145 8.16 -24.38 9.24
N LEU A 146 8.33 -23.28 9.97
CA LEU A 146 7.71 -22.01 9.64
C LEU A 146 8.63 -21.21 8.74
N ARG A 147 8.08 -20.67 7.67
CA ARG A 147 8.81 -19.89 6.67
C ARG A 147 8.03 -18.62 6.35
N LEU A 148 8.77 -17.57 6.02
CA LEU A 148 8.20 -16.36 5.45
C LEU A 148 8.26 -16.49 3.93
N ASN A 149 7.09 -16.49 3.29
CA ASN A 149 6.95 -16.39 1.84
C ASN A 149 6.71 -14.93 1.44
N LEU A 150 7.37 -14.49 0.38
CA LEU A 150 7.22 -13.14 -0.18
C LEU A 150 6.63 -13.25 -1.58
N ILE A 151 5.46 -12.66 -1.83
CA ILE A 151 4.83 -12.67 -3.16
C ILE A 151 4.73 -11.24 -3.67
N GLY A 152 4.98 -11.05 -4.96
CA GLY A 152 4.95 -9.75 -5.64
C GLY A 152 6.30 -9.04 -5.73
N MET A 153 7.23 -9.31 -4.80
CA MET A 153 8.65 -8.94 -4.88
C MET A 153 9.51 -10.01 -4.21
N THR A 154 10.68 -10.27 -4.78
CA THR A 154 11.70 -11.16 -4.22
C THR A 154 12.49 -10.45 -3.12
N LEU A 155 13.18 -11.24 -2.30
CA LEU A 155 14.09 -10.67 -1.29
C LEU A 155 15.25 -9.92 -1.94
N ASP A 156 15.76 -10.41 -3.08
CA ASP A 156 16.90 -9.81 -3.76
C ASP A 156 16.54 -8.42 -4.32
N GLU A 157 15.36 -8.27 -4.93
CA GLU A 157 14.84 -6.96 -5.36
C GLU A 157 14.77 -5.96 -4.19
N ILE A 158 14.36 -6.42 -3.00
CA ILE A 158 14.28 -5.57 -1.80
C ILE A 158 15.68 -5.21 -1.28
N ILE A 159 16.64 -6.15 -1.32
CA ILE A 159 18.03 -5.92 -0.89
C ILE A 159 18.73 -4.94 -1.83
N GLU A 160 18.55 -5.10 -3.14
CA GLU A 160 19.06 -4.21 -4.17
C GLU A 160 18.52 -2.80 -3.97
N ALA A 161 17.20 -2.66 -3.84
CA ALA A 161 16.59 -1.37 -3.51
C ALA A 161 17.11 -0.81 -2.16
N ALA A 162 17.30 -1.63 -1.12
CA ALA A 162 17.82 -1.12 0.16
C ALA A 162 19.24 -0.55 0.03
N SER A 163 20.06 -1.16 -0.82
CA SER A 163 21.45 -0.76 -1.07
C SER A 163 21.54 0.58 -1.80
N GLU A 164 20.60 0.87 -2.70
CA GLU A 164 20.57 2.12 -3.48
C GLU A 164 20.01 3.34 -2.72
N HIS A 165 19.11 3.14 -1.74
CA HIS A 165 18.26 4.23 -1.21
C HIS A 165 18.65 4.72 0.19
N GLY A 166 19.70 4.16 0.79
CA GLY A 166 20.24 4.56 2.09
C GLY A 166 19.43 4.07 3.31
N ALA A 167 20.01 4.26 4.50
CA ALA A 167 19.60 3.57 5.74
C ALA A 167 18.21 3.93 6.31
N ARG A 168 17.56 4.98 5.80
CA ARG A 168 16.22 5.43 6.23
C ARG A 168 15.16 5.24 5.14
N SER A 169 15.49 4.53 4.08
CA SER A 169 14.56 4.25 2.99
C SER A 169 13.47 3.25 3.38
N VAL A 170 12.38 3.25 2.60
CA VAL A 170 11.32 2.24 2.67
C VAL A 170 11.91 0.84 2.46
N ALA A 171 12.81 0.70 1.49
CA ALA A 171 13.46 -0.56 1.18
C ALA A 171 14.28 -1.10 2.35
N GLU A 172 15.08 -0.26 3.02
CA GLU A 172 15.82 -0.68 4.22
C GLU A 172 14.89 -1.04 5.39
N GLY A 173 13.82 -0.26 5.59
CA GLY A 173 12.80 -0.57 6.62
C GLY A 173 12.12 -1.92 6.38
N LEU A 174 11.80 -2.22 5.12
CA LEU A 174 11.22 -3.48 4.69
C LEU A 174 12.22 -4.64 4.87
N ARG A 175 13.47 -4.48 4.41
CA ARG A 175 14.54 -5.47 4.57
C ARG A 175 14.74 -5.86 6.03
N ARG A 176 14.85 -4.88 6.94
CA ARG A 176 15.00 -5.14 8.38
C ARG A 176 13.79 -5.86 8.97
N THR A 177 12.59 -5.50 8.54
CA THR A 177 11.35 -6.13 9.02
C THR A 177 11.27 -7.58 8.58
N ILE A 178 11.58 -7.86 7.31
CA ILE A 178 11.63 -9.22 6.76
C ILE A 178 12.69 -10.06 7.49
N GLN A 179 13.90 -9.53 7.69
CA GLN A 179 14.96 -10.24 8.40
C GLN A 179 14.55 -10.56 9.84
N ARG A 180 13.97 -9.60 10.56
CA ARG A 180 13.45 -9.81 11.91
C ARG A 180 12.38 -10.90 11.96
N VAL A 181 11.39 -10.84 11.06
CA VAL A 181 10.32 -11.85 10.98
C VAL A 181 10.91 -13.23 10.68
N ARG A 182 11.83 -13.36 9.72
CA ARG A 182 12.51 -14.62 9.42
C ARG A 182 13.26 -15.17 10.63
N HIS A 183 13.96 -14.31 11.38
CA HIS A 183 14.65 -14.72 12.60
C HIS A 183 13.70 -15.22 13.69
N GLN A 184 12.56 -14.54 13.86
CA GLN A 184 11.52 -14.93 14.82
C GLN A 184 10.91 -16.29 14.44
N LEU A 185 10.56 -16.50 13.17
CA LEU A 185 10.01 -17.78 12.69
C LEU A 185 11.02 -18.93 12.81
N ALA A 186 12.31 -18.66 12.53
CA ALA A 186 13.38 -19.66 12.67
C ALA A 186 13.58 -20.08 14.14
N ALA A 187 13.54 -19.12 15.07
CA ALA A 187 13.65 -19.42 16.51
C ALA A 187 12.49 -20.30 17.01
N VAL A 188 11.27 -20.05 16.52
CA VAL A 188 10.09 -20.86 16.88
C VAL A 188 10.11 -22.24 16.21
N SER A 189 10.63 -22.33 14.98
CA SER A 189 10.71 -23.61 14.23
C SER A 189 11.74 -24.59 14.81
N SER A 190 12.72 -24.11 15.57
CA SER A 190 13.79 -24.93 16.17
C SER A 190 13.45 -25.47 17.57
N GLY A 191 12.30 -25.09 18.13
CA GLY A 191 11.86 -25.55 19.46
C GLY A 191 11.21 -26.94 19.44
N PRO A 192 11.20 -27.68 20.57
CA PRO A 192 10.57 -29.00 20.68
C PRO A 192 9.03 -28.98 20.50
N GLN A 193 8.43 -27.80 20.57
CA GLN A 193 7.02 -27.56 20.27
C GLN A 193 6.93 -26.25 19.49
N ILE A 194 6.32 -26.26 18.31
CA ILE A 194 6.03 -25.04 17.56
C ILE A 194 4.92 -24.32 18.31
N ASN A 195 5.32 -23.41 19.19
CA ASN A 195 4.42 -22.54 19.91
C ASN A 195 4.58 -21.14 19.31
N LEU A 196 3.99 -20.94 18.13
CA LEU A 196 3.77 -19.58 17.67
C LEU A 196 2.82 -18.92 18.68
N PRO A 197 3.15 -17.73 19.24
CA PRO A 197 2.10 -16.91 19.82
C PRO A 197 0.99 -16.74 18.77
N GLU A 198 -0.27 -16.69 19.20
CA GLU A 198 -1.46 -16.56 18.35
C GLU A 198 -1.12 -15.78 17.06
N ILE A 199 -1.28 -16.43 15.91
CA ILE A 199 -0.87 -15.89 14.60
C ILE A 199 -1.50 -14.52 14.35
N GLU A 200 -2.74 -14.30 14.82
CA GLU A 200 -3.47 -13.05 14.66
C GLU A 200 -2.75 -11.83 15.27
N PRO A 201 -2.38 -11.80 16.57
CA PRO A 201 -1.52 -10.77 17.13
C PRO A 201 -0.21 -10.54 16.35
N PHE A 202 0.40 -11.61 15.84
CA PHE A 202 1.61 -11.51 15.04
C PHE A 202 1.36 -10.79 13.71
N LEU A 203 0.32 -11.18 12.97
CA LEU A 203 -0.09 -10.55 11.71
C LEU A 203 -0.49 -9.09 11.93
N SER A 204 -1.22 -8.79 13.01
CA SER A 204 -1.59 -7.42 13.36
C SER A 204 -0.36 -6.53 13.63
N ARG A 205 0.64 -7.06 14.34
CA ARG A 205 1.91 -6.35 14.54
C ARG A 205 2.65 -6.13 13.22
N LEU A 206 2.74 -7.17 12.39
CA LEU A 206 3.38 -7.09 11.08
C LEU A 206 2.70 -6.07 10.17
N LYS A 207 1.36 -6.05 10.14
CA LYS A 207 0.56 -5.03 9.46
C LYS A 207 0.92 -3.62 9.92
N GLY A 208 0.93 -3.38 11.23
CA GLY A 208 1.30 -2.07 11.77
C GLY A 208 2.74 -1.66 11.48
N ASP A 209 3.67 -2.61 11.42
CA ASP A 209 5.06 -2.37 11.03
C ASP A 209 5.17 -1.96 9.56
N LEU A 210 4.48 -2.67 8.67
CA LEU A 210 4.45 -2.36 7.24
C LEU A 210 3.77 -1.01 6.99
N GLU A 211 2.62 -0.73 7.60
CA GLU A 211 1.98 0.58 7.49
C GLU A 211 2.92 1.71 7.94
N ARG A 212 3.75 1.49 8.97
CA ARG A 212 4.71 2.50 9.45
C ARG A 212 5.86 2.74 8.47
N ILE A 213 6.35 1.68 7.81
CA ILE A 213 7.42 1.76 6.81
C ILE A 213 6.93 2.53 5.58
N PHE A 214 5.73 2.21 5.12
CA PHE A 214 5.15 2.81 3.91
C PHE A 214 4.41 4.11 4.17
N ARG A 215 4.11 4.44 5.43
CA ARG A 215 3.59 5.76 5.79
C ARG A 215 4.64 6.79 5.36
N PRO A 216 4.31 7.70 4.43
CA PRO A 216 5.18 8.80 4.11
C PRO A 216 5.55 9.47 5.42
N ALA A 217 6.84 9.72 5.66
CA ALA A 217 7.26 10.66 6.67
C ALA A 217 6.67 12.01 6.26
N ARG A 218 5.39 12.24 6.58
CA ARG A 218 4.79 13.56 6.58
C ARG A 218 5.69 14.32 7.49
N ARG A 219 6.57 15.13 6.91
CA ARG A 219 7.26 16.20 7.60
C ARG A 219 6.15 16.90 8.37
N ARG A 220 6.14 16.63 9.67
CA ARG A 220 5.08 16.96 10.61
C ARG A 220 5.10 18.48 10.71
N THR A 221 4.44 19.15 9.77
CA THR A 221 4.06 20.53 10.03
C THR A 221 2.84 20.41 10.92
N GLN A 222 3.02 20.77 12.20
CA GLN A 222 1.98 20.87 13.24
C GLN A 222 0.65 21.48 12.72
N HIS A 223 0.70 22.22 11.62
CA HIS A 223 -0.42 22.77 10.87
C HIS A 223 -1.45 21.76 10.35
N ALA A 224 -1.12 20.49 10.06
CA ALA A 224 -2.15 19.53 9.61
C ALA A 224 -3.06 19.07 10.75
N GLN A 225 -2.52 18.93 11.96
CA GLN A 225 -3.25 18.48 13.14
C GLN A 225 -4.09 19.63 13.73
N GLN A 226 -3.60 20.88 13.66
CA GLN A 226 -4.39 22.08 13.98
C GLN A 226 -5.55 22.35 13.01
N ARG A 227 -5.50 21.83 11.76
CA ARG A 227 -6.53 22.07 10.72
C ARG A 227 -7.79 21.21 10.84
N HIS A 228 -7.72 20.10 11.58
CA HIS A 228 -8.91 19.27 11.84
C HIS A 228 -9.71 19.77 13.04
N LEU A 229 -9.03 20.40 14.00
CA LEU A 229 -9.63 21.00 15.19
C LEU A 229 -10.27 22.38 14.93
N GLY A 230 -9.99 23.01 13.78
CA GLY A 230 -10.32 24.41 13.50
C GLY A 230 -11.30 24.65 12.36
N GLY A 231 -12.43 23.93 12.32
CA GLY A 231 -13.67 24.39 11.67
C GLY A 231 -13.73 24.42 10.13
N GLN A 232 -14.80 23.82 9.61
CA GLN A 232 -15.38 23.87 8.25
C GLN A 232 -14.59 24.60 7.14
N ARG A 233 -14.15 23.85 6.12
CA ARG A 233 -13.64 24.41 4.86
C ARG A 233 -14.78 25.08 4.09
N PRO A 234 -14.61 26.30 3.57
CA PRO A 234 -15.59 26.97 2.72
C PRO A 234 -15.45 26.45 1.28
N THR A 235 -15.75 25.18 1.06
CA THR A 235 -15.67 24.56 -0.27
C THR A 235 -16.83 25.00 -1.17
N SER A 236 -18.03 25.16 -0.59
CA SER A 236 -19.25 25.55 -1.32
C SER A 236 -19.19 26.94 -1.96
N LEU A 237 -18.32 27.83 -1.49
CA LEU A 237 -18.17 29.20 -2.01
C LEU A 237 -17.03 29.36 -3.02
N ALA A 238 -16.27 28.28 -3.28
CA ALA A 238 -15.05 28.36 -4.08
C ALA A 238 -15.32 28.82 -5.52
N MET A 239 -16.31 28.22 -6.19
CA MET A 239 -16.65 28.57 -7.57
C MET A 239 -17.23 29.98 -7.66
N THR A 240 -18.14 30.33 -6.75
CA THR A 240 -18.74 31.67 -6.68
C THR A 240 -17.69 32.75 -6.43
N ASP A 241 -16.75 32.52 -5.51
CA ASP A 241 -15.66 33.48 -5.26
C ASP A 241 -14.72 33.56 -6.49
N ALA A 242 -14.43 32.44 -7.17
CA ALA A 242 -13.54 32.42 -8.34
C ALA A 242 -14.04 33.23 -9.54
N LEU A 243 -15.34 33.16 -9.84
CA LEU A 243 -15.96 33.92 -10.93
C LEU A 243 -16.02 35.42 -10.62
N ASN A 244 -16.37 35.76 -9.37
CA ASN A 244 -16.73 37.12 -8.98
C ASN A 244 -15.56 37.97 -8.47
N VAL A 245 -14.42 37.38 -8.13
CA VAL A 245 -13.28 38.19 -7.66
C VAL A 245 -12.68 39.02 -8.81
N PRO A 246 -12.21 40.24 -8.51
CA PRO A 246 -11.46 41.05 -9.45
C PRO A 246 -10.06 40.45 -9.68
N LYS A 247 -9.44 40.75 -10.83
CA LYS A 247 -8.17 40.13 -11.27
C LYS A 247 -7.04 40.29 -10.25
N GLU A 248 -7.05 41.37 -9.48
CA GLU A 248 -6.05 41.71 -8.47
C GLU A 248 -6.04 40.72 -7.31
N ARG A 249 -7.11 39.92 -7.18
CA ARG A 249 -7.29 38.88 -6.17
C ARG A 249 -7.06 37.47 -6.72
N LEU A 250 -6.56 37.38 -7.95
CA LEU A 250 -6.10 36.15 -8.56
C LEU A 250 -4.56 36.13 -8.55
N LEU A 251 -4.01 35.09 -7.95
CA LEU A 251 -2.56 34.88 -7.88
C LEU A 251 -2.19 33.53 -8.48
N ARG A 252 -1.00 33.42 -9.05
CA ARG A 252 -0.39 32.17 -9.49
C ARG A 252 0.63 31.70 -8.48
N ASP A 253 0.47 30.47 -8.00
CA ASP A 253 1.49 29.77 -7.23
C ASP A 253 2.52 29.18 -8.20
N ILE A 254 3.74 29.71 -8.15
CA ILE A 254 4.81 29.35 -9.10
C ILE A 254 5.35 27.95 -8.81
N GLU A 255 5.42 27.56 -7.53
CA GLU A 255 6.01 26.27 -7.10
C GLU A 255 5.07 25.11 -7.42
N ARG A 256 3.76 25.34 -7.28
CA ARG A 256 2.74 24.29 -7.40
C ARG A 256 1.94 24.37 -8.68
N HIS A 257 2.24 25.32 -9.55
CA HIS A 257 1.53 25.56 -10.81
C HIS A 257 0.00 25.58 -10.65
N THR A 258 -0.49 26.32 -9.63
CA THR A 258 -1.93 26.45 -9.32
C THR A 258 -2.36 27.92 -9.31
N VAL A 259 -3.67 28.15 -9.45
CA VAL A 259 -4.30 29.46 -9.34
C VAL A 259 -4.91 29.61 -7.95
N ILE A 260 -4.61 30.72 -7.28
CA ILE A 260 -5.09 31.08 -5.96
C ILE A 260 -6.09 32.22 -6.11
N VAL A 261 -7.32 31.96 -5.70
CA VAL A 261 -8.43 32.91 -5.67
C VAL A 261 -8.59 33.42 -4.24
N LEU A 262 -8.42 34.72 -4.02
CA LEU A 262 -8.60 35.33 -2.71
C LEU A 262 -10.07 35.75 -2.53
N GLY A 263 -10.87 34.90 -1.90
CA GLY A 263 -12.26 35.17 -1.54
C GLY A 263 -12.41 36.18 -0.39
N LYS A 264 -13.66 36.49 -0.02
CA LYS A 264 -13.98 37.37 1.13
C LYS A 264 -13.61 36.70 2.47
N LYS A 265 -13.53 37.48 3.55
CA LYS A 265 -13.25 36.97 4.94
C LYS A 265 -11.97 36.12 5.07
N ASN A 266 -10.90 36.54 4.40
CA ASN A 266 -9.60 35.86 4.33
C ASN A 266 -9.65 34.42 3.78
N ARG A 267 -10.70 34.06 3.03
CA ARG A 267 -10.75 32.77 2.35
C ARG A 267 -9.83 32.78 1.13
N ALA A 268 -9.20 31.64 0.88
CA ALA A 268 -8.46 31.40 -0.34
C ALA A 268 -8.85 30.04 -0.92
N HIS A 269 -9.05 30.01 -2.22
CA HIS A 269 -9.39 28.81 -2.98
C HIS A 269 -8.26 28.53 -3.95
N VAL A 270 -7.87 27.27 -4.05
CA VAL A 270 -6.80 26.80 -4.92
C VAL A 270 -7.45 26.04 -6.04
N PHE A 271 -7.12 26.41 -7.27
CA PHE A 271 -7.60 25.79 -8.50
C PHE A 271 -6.40 25.27 -9.31
N SER A 272 -6.61 24.19 -10.05
CA SER A 272 -5.67 23.79 -11.09
C SER A 272 -5.73 24.77 -12.27
N LEU A 273 -4.75 24.69 -13.17
CA LEU A 273 -4.78 25.48 -14.41
C LEU A 273 -5.96 25.10 -15.32
N GLN A 274 -6.53 23.90 -15.14
CA GLN A 274 -7.72 23.41 -15.85
C GLN A 274 -9.03 23.77 -15.13
N GLY A 275 -9.01 24.72 -14.18
CA GLY A 275 -10.22 25.20 -13.50
C GLY A 275 -10.83 24.25 -12.46
N ARG A 276 -10.18 23.11 -12.16
CA ARG A 276 -10.68 22.20 -11.11
C ARG A 276 -10.34 22.74 -9.72
N HIS A 277 -11.32 22.76 -8.82
CA HIS A 277 -11.10 23.14 -7.43
C HIS A 277 -10.24 22.09 -6.72
N VAL A 278 -9.09 22.50 -6.19
CA VAL A 278 -8.14 21.64 -5.46
C VAL A 278 -8.44 21.68 -3.97
N THR A 279 -8.57 22.89 -3.39
CA THR A 279 -8.88 23.04 -1.96
C THR A 279 -9.29 24.46 -1.58
N SER A 280 -9.92 24.62 -0.41
CA SER A 280 -10.23 25.91 0.22
C SER A 280 -9.57 26.01 1.59
N LEU A 281 -9.07 27.19 1.93
CA LEU A 281 -8.43 27.47 3.22
C LEU A 281 -8.75 28.89 3.69
N GLN A 282 -8.62 29.14 4.99
CA GLN A 282 -8.66 30.48 5.55
C GLN A 282 -7.23 30.94 5.84
N LEU A 283 -6.84 32.06 5.23
CA LEU A 283 -5.54 32.67 5.41
C LEU A 283 -5.53 33.48 6.71
N LYS A 284 -4.39 33.47 7.40
CA LYS A 284 -4.16 34.41 8.50
C LYS A 284 -3.86 35.80 7.92
N PRO A 285 -4.20 36.89 8.62
CA PRO A 285 -3.83 38.25 8.20
C PRO A 285 -2.32 38.35 7.91
N GLY A 286 -1.94 38.96 6.78
CA GLY A 286 -0.55 39.12 6.35
C GLY A 286 0.12 37.91 5.69
N GLU A 287 -0.56 36.75 5.57
CA GLU A 287 0.02 35.57 4.88
C GLU A 287 0.21 35.77 3.37
N VAL A 288 -0.65 36.56 2.73
CA VAL A 288 -0.55 36.92 1.31
C VAL A 288 0.71 37.74 1.07
N ASP A 289 0.91 38.80 1.87
CA ASP A 289 2.05 39.70 1.73
C ASP A 289 3.38 38.98 1.98
N ARG A 290 3.42 38.07 2.95
CA ARG A 290 4.60 37.24 3.22
C ARG A 290 4.94 36.31 2.06
N LYS A 291 3.94 35.75 1.37
CA LYS A 291 4.14 34.87 0.21
C LYS A 291 4.50 35.63 -1.06
N ASN A 292 3.95 36.84 -1.24
CA ASN A 292 4.33 37.76 -2.31
C ASN A 292 5.79 38.25 -2.14
N LYS A 293 6.20 38.65 -0.93
CA LYS A 293 7.60 39.05 -0.63
C LYS A 293 8.62 37.94 -0.89
N ARG A 294 8.21 36.67 -0.75
CA ARG A 294 9.04 35.49 -1.04
C ARG A 294 8.99 35.04 -2.50
N LYS A 295 8.39 35.83 -3.40
CA LYS A 295 8.17 35.53 -4.83
C LYS A 295 7.49 34.17 -5.09
N ARG A 296 6.74 33.64 -4.11
CA ARG A 296 6.08 32.33 -4.23
C ARG A 296 4.77 32.45 -5.00
N TRP A 297 4.06 33.54 -4.75
CA TRP A 297 2.83 33.91 -5.45
C TRP A 297 3.11 35.16 -6.28
N ARG A 298 2.67 35.14 -7.54
CA ARG A 298 2.66 36.31 -8.42
C ARG A 298 1.24 36.63 -8.82
N MET A 299 0.94 37.90 -9.10
CA MET A 299 -0.34 38.24 -9.70
C MET A 299 -0.43 37.59 -11.09
N LEU A 300 -1.61 37.08 -11.45
CA LEU A 300 -1.86 36.67 -12.82
C LEU A 300 -1.79 37.89 -13.74
N THR A 301 -1.27 37.70 -14.96
CA THR A 301 -1.37 38.72 -15.99
C THR A 301 -2.83 38.89 -16.42
N ARG A 302 -3.13 39.96 -17.17
CA ARG A 302 -4.48 40.21 -17.68
C ARG A 302 -4.99 39.04 -18.52
N ASP A 303 -4.15 38.52 -19.40
CA ASP A 303 -4.52 37.43 -20.31
C ASP A 303 -4.71 36.11 -19.53
N GLU A 304 -3.81 35.80 -18.60
CA GLU A 304 -3.93 34.60 -17.77
C GLU A 304 -5.20 34.63 -16.89
N ALA A 305 -5.58 35.80 -16.38
CA ALA A 305 -6.81 35.95 -15.60
C ALA A 305 -8.07 35.77 -16.45
N LEU A 306 -8.07 36.27 -17.70
CA LEU A 306 -9.18 36.10 -18.63
C LEU A 306 -9.33 34.64 -19.07
N ASP A 307 -8.22 33.98 -19.40
CA ASP A 307 -8.22 32.56 -19.78
C ASP A 307 -8.69 31.68 -18.62
N PHE A 308 -8.23 31.95 -17.39
CA PHE A 308 -8.70 31.24 -16.22
C PHE A 308 -10.21 31.39 -16.00
N LYS A 309 -10.76 32.61 -16.14
CA LYS A 309 -12.21 32.82 -16.02
C LYS A 309 -13.00 32.09 -17.12
N ARG A 310 -12.51 32.13 -18.36
CA ARG A 310 -13.13 31.40 -19.49
C ARG A 310 -13.15 29.89 -19.24
N ILE A 311 -12.07 29.34 -18.67
CA ILE A 311 -12.02 27.92 -18.29
C ILE A 311 -13.06 27.60 -17.22
N LEU A 312 -13.20 28.44 -16.19
CA LEU A 312 -14.19 28.24 -15.13
C LEU A 312 -15.63 28.34 -15.62
N GLU A 313 -15.92 29.18 -16.61
CA GLU A 313 -17.25 29.30 -17.22
C GLU A 313 -17.61 28.11 -18.13
N SER A 314 -16.62 27.33 -18.55
CA SER A 314 -16.80 26.16 -19.43
C SER A 314 -16.97 24.82 -18.69
N ILE A 315 -16.97 24.84 -17.36
CA ILE A 315 -17.10 23.67 -16.46
C ILE A 315 -18.46 23.71 -15.78
#